data_AF-A0A6I2ZST3-F1
#
_entry.id   AF-A0A6I2ZST3-F1
#
_cell.length_a   1.000
_cell.length_b   1.000
_cell.length_c   1.000
_cell.angle_alpha   90.00
_cell.angle_beta   90.00
_cell.angle_gamma   90.00
#
_symmetry.space_group_name_H-M   'P 1'
#
loop_
_entity.id
_entity.type
_entity.pdbx_description
1 polymer ?
#
loop_
_entity_poly.entity_id
_entity_poly.type
_entity_poly.pdbx_seq_one_letter_code
_entity_poly.pdbx_strand_id
1 'polypeptide(L)'
;MSDTTEAVPTNAVPTNAVPTNAGAAQDELVDELRTWLSENWDPELTVEQWWQLLGLAGWSAPGLPTHAYGKALSRNDSVRVQNEITDFGALGAP
;
A
#
# COMPACT_ATOMS: atom_id res chain seq x y z
N MET A 1 36.40 -55.29 -1.58
CA MET A 1 36.24 -53.84 -1.82
C MET A 1 34.77 -53.63 -2.12
N SER A 2 33.98 -53.35 -1.08
CA SER A 2 32.57 -53.00 -1.20
C SER A 2 32.45 -51.59 -0.65
N ASP A 3 32.22 -50.64 -1.55
CA ASP A 3 32.11 -49.23 -1.21
C ASP A 3 30.70 -48.97 -0.68
N THR A 4 30.58 -48.82 0.64
CA THR A 4 29.36 -48.40 1.32
C THR A 4 29.24 -46.89 1.15
N THR A 5 28.47 -46.43 0.16
CA THR A 5 28.08 -45.02 0.07
C THR A 5 26.91 -44.75 1.02
N GLU A 6 27.19 -44.00 2.08
CA GLU A 6 26.28 -43.54 3.13
C GLU A 6 25.41 -42.38 2.60
N ALA A 7 24.09 -42.52 2.66
CA ALA A 7 23.16 -41.45 2.34
C ALA A 7 23.12 -40.44 3.50
N VAL A 8 23.68 -39.24 3.27
CA VAL A 8 23.58 -38.10 4.20
C VAL A 8 22.16 -37.53 4.12
N PRO A 9 21.37 -37.53 5.20
CA PRO A 9 20.12 -36.79 5.21
C PRO A 9 20.44 -35.29 5.33
N THR A 10 20.28 -34.53 4.24
CA THR A 10 20.30 -33.07 4.29
C THR A 10 19.04 -32.60 5.01
N ASN A 11 19.19 -32.31 6.31
CA ASN A 11 18.20 -31.59 7.09
C ASN A 11 18.13 -30.14 6.57
N ALA A 12 17.16 -29.83 5.72
CA ALA A 12 16.84 -28.46 5.36
C ALA A 12 16.19 -27.78 6.58
N VAL A 13 16.91 -26.84 7.16
CA VAL A 13 16.45 -25.97 8.25
C VAL A 13 15.15 -25.26 7.80
N PRO A 14 14.05 -25.26 8.58
CA PRO A 14 12.91 -24.42 8.27
C PRO A 14 13.38 -22.96 8.37
N THR A 15 13.48 -22.29 7.24
CA THR A 15 13.70 -20.84 7.19
C THR A 15 12.50 -20.17 7.85
N ASN A 16 12.64 -19.75 9.11
CA ASN A 16 11.76 -18.74 9.68
C ASN A 16 11.92 -17.49 8.80
N ALA A 17 10.93 -17.24 7.94
CA ALA A 17 10.82 -15.99 7.21
C ALA A 17 10.71 -14.86 8.23
N VAL A 18 11.71 -13.98 8.26
CA VAL A 18 11.59 -12.68 8.94
C VAL A 18 10.36 -12.00 8.31
N PRO A 19 9.39 -11.49 9.09
CA PRO A 19 8.31 -10.71 8.51
C PRO A 19 8.93 -9.56 7.73
N THR A 20 8.67 -9.53 6.43
CA THR A 20 9.29 -8.56 5.53
C THR A 20 8.75 -7.18 5.89
N ASN A 21 9.62 -6.24 6.24
CA ASN A 21 9.29 -4.85 6.64
C ASN A 21 8.37 -4.14 5.61
N ALA A 22 8.41 -4.57 4.34
CA ALA A 22 7.48 -4.08 3.31
C ALA A 22 5.99 -4.30 3.65
N GLY A 23 5.64 -5.37 4.38
CA GLY A 23 4.25 -5.59 4.82
C GLY A 23 3.81 -4.56 5.86
N ALA A 24 4.64 -4.33 6.88
CA ALA A 24 4.38 -3.31 7.90
C ALA A 24 4.28 -1.90 7.30
N ALA A 25 5.18 -1.54 6.38
CA ALA A 25 5.13 -0.25 5.70
C ALA A 25 3.88 -0.08 4.79
N GLN A 26 3.37 -1.18 4.20
CA GLN A 26 2.11 -1.14 3.45
C GLN A 26 0.90 -0.93 4.36
N ASP A 27 0.91 -1.53 5.55
CA ASP A 27 -0.15 -1.36 6.54
C ASP A 27 -0.15 0.08 7.09
N GLU A 28 1.03 0.64 7.37
CA GLU A 28 1.18 2.06 7.77
C GLU A 28 0.63 3.04 6.72
N LEU A 29 0.84 2.77 5.42
CA LEU A 29 0.31 3.60 4.34
C LEU A 29 -1.23 3.59 4.32
N VAL A 30 -1.84 2.42 4.51
CA VAL A 30 -3.30 2.28 4.54
C VAL A 30 -3.87 2.96 5.78
N ASP A 31 -3.21 2.84 6.92
CA ASP A 31 -3.61 3.51 8.15
C ASP A 31 -3.51 5.04 8.06
N GLU A 32 -2.45 5.56 7.43
CA GLU A 32 -2.32 7.00 7.10
C GLU A 32 -3.50 7.47 6.25
N LEU A 33 -3.80 6.74 5.17
CA LEU A 33 -4.89 7.08 4.26
C LEU A 33 -6.25 7.03 4.99
N ARG A 34 -6.53 5.99 5.78
CA ARG A 34 -7.80 5.87 6.52
C ARG A 34 -7.99 6.99 7.53
N THR A 35 -6.92 7.34 8.24
CA THR A 35 -6.96 8.47 9.18
C THR A 35 -7.30 9.75 8.43
N TRP A 36 -6.59 10.02 7.33
CA TRP A 36 -6.85 11.21 6.51
C TRP A 36 -8.26 11.22 5.92
N LEU A 37 -8.77 10.09 5.42
CA LEU A 37 -10.14 9.97 4.90
C LEU A 37 -11.17 10.24 6.00
N SER A 38 -10.99 9.71 7.21
CA SER A 38 -11.92 9.95 8.32
C SER A 38 -12.03 11.41 8.75
N GLU A 39 -10.98 12.20 8.51
CA GLU A 39 -10.93 13.62 8.86
C GLU A 39 -11.42 14.54 7.73
N ASN A 40 -11.36 14.10 6.47
CA ASN A 40 -11.54 14.97 5.30
C ASN A 40 -12.68 14.54 4.35
N TRP A 41 -13.10 13.28 4.39
CA TRP A 41 -14.22 12.81 3.57
C TRP A 41 -15.55 13.12 4.27
N ASP A 42 -16.44 13.77 3.54
CA ASP A 42 -17.82 14.03 3.94
C ASP A 42 -18.70 13.87 2.68
N PRO A 43 -19.73 12.99 2.71
CA PRO A 43 -20.63 12.77 1.58
C PRO A 43 -21.42 14.03 1.17
N GLU A 44 -21.49 15.05 2.02
CA GLU A 44 -22.15 16.32 1.72
C GLU A 44 -21.25 17.32 0.97
N LEU A 45 -19.95 17.02 0.81
CA LEU A 45 -19.06 17.84 -0.03
C LEU A 45 -19.47 17.79 -1.49
N THR A 46 -19.26 18.91 -2.19
CA THR A 46 -19.34 18.85 -3.65
C THR A 46 -18.18 18.02 -4.20
N VAL A 47 -18.38 17.40 -5.37
CA VAL A 47 -17.34 16.63 -6.06
C VAL A 47 -16.08 17.48 -6.30
N GLU A 48 -16.25 18.77 -6.64
CA GLU A 48 -15.15 19.71 -6.84
C GLU A 48 -14.34 19.92 -5.56
N GLN A 49 -15.00 20.21 -4.44
CA GLN A 49 -14.34 20.41 -3.14
C GLN A 49 -13.59 19.15 -2.71
N TRP A 50 -14.23 17.99 -2.86
CA TRP A 50 -13.62 16.72 -2.53
C TRP A 50 -12.37 16.47 -3.37
N TRP A 51 -12.43 16.69 -4.68
CA TRP A 51 -11.30 16.43 -5.57
C TRP A 51 -10.17 17.43 -5.40
N GLN A 52 -10.49 18.66 -5.03
CA GLN A 52 -9.48 19.63 -4.66
C GLN A 52 -8.72 19.16 -3.40
N LEU A 53 -9.42 18.68 -2.36
CA LEU A 53 -8.77 18.15 -1.15
C LEU A 53 -7.93 16.90 -1.45
N LEU A 54 -8.51 15.94 -2.16
CA LEU A 54 -7.86 14.70 -2.55
C LEU A 54 -6.62 14.94 -3.44
N GLY A 55 -6.71 15.91 -4.35
CA GLY A 55 -5.63 16.34 -5.22
C GLY A 55 -4.50 17.03 -4.48
N LEU A 56 -4.81 18.00 -3.62
CA LEU A 56 -3.82 18.74 -2.84
C LEU A 56 -3.07 17.86 -1.84
N ALA A 57 -3.76 16.85 -1.27
CA ALA A 57 -3.14 15.85 -0.41
C ALA A 57 -2.30 14.81 -1.18
N GLY A 58 -2.42 14.78 -2.51
CA GLY A 58 -1.70 13.88 -3.41
C GLY A 58 -2.24 12.46 -3.48
N TRP A 59 -3.42 12.21 -2.93
CA TRP A 59 -4.08 10.90 -2.96
C TRP A 59 -4.82 10.63 -4.27
N SER A 60 -5.12 11.66 -5.07
CA SER A 60 -5.76 11.50 -6.39
C SER A 60 -4.84 10.87 -7.44
N ALA A 61 -3.53 11.09 -7.32
CA ALA A 61 -2.52 10.58 -8.25
C ALA A 61 -1.21 10.27 -7.50
N PRO A 62 -1.24 9.32 -6.54
CA PRO A 62 -0.18 9.16 -5.55
C PRO A 62 1.16 8.68 -6.15
N GLY A 63 1.14 8.08 -7.34
CA GLY A 63 2.34 7.68 -8.07
C GLY A 63 3.09 8.83 -8.75
N LEU A 64 2.50 10.03 -8.84
CA LEU A 64 3.21 11.20 -9.38
C LEU A 64 4.32 11.66 -8.41
N PRO A 65 5.35 12.35 -8.91
CA PRO A 65 6.35 12.98 -8.06
C PRO A 65 5.74 14.00 -7.09
N THR A 66 6.38 14.20 -5.94
CA THR A 66 5.93 15.16 -4.91
C THR A 66 5.89 16.61 -5.39
N HIS A 67 6.71 16.99 -6.37
CA HIS A 67 6.67 18.32 -6.99
C HIS A 67 5.49 18.51 -7.95
N ALA A 68 4.71 17.47 -8.23
CA ALA A 68 3.58 17.45 -9.15
C ALA A 68 2.31 16.95 -8.44
N TYR A 69 2.14 17.30 -7.15
CA TYR A 69 1.00 16.93 -6.32
C TYR A 69 0.78 15.40 -6.18
N GLY A 70 1.85 14.60 -6.26
CA GLY A 70 1.80 13.18 -5.92
C GLY A 70 2.55 12.87 -4.63
N LYS A 71 2.65 11.57 -4.31
CA LYS A 71 3.36 11.06 -3.13
C LYS A 71 4.57 10.18 -3.51
N ALA A 72 4.90 10.11 -4.79
CA ALA A 72 5.94 9.25 -5.37
C ALA A 72 5.81 7.77 -4.99
N LEU A 73 4.56 7.30 -4.82
CA LEU A 73 4.30 5.92 -4.45
C LEU A 73 4.61 4.95 -5.59
N SER A 74 4.88 3.70 -5.24
CA SER A 74 4.98 2.63 -6.22
C SER A 74 3.65 2.41 -6.94
N ARG A 75 3.68 1.72 -8.09
CA ARG A 75 2.46 1.35 -8.81
C ARG A 75 1.53 0.48 -7.94
N ASN A 76 2.08 -0.45 -7.16
CA ASN A 76 1.27 -1.33 -6.32
C ASN A 76 0.57 -0.55 -5.21
N ASP A 77 1.31 0.34 -4.55
CA ASP A 77 0.77 1.19 -3.48
C ASP A 77 -0.28 2.17 -4.02
N SER A 78 -0.06 2.71 -5.22
CA SER A 78 -1.06 3.59 -5.88
C SER A 78 -2.39 2.86 -6.14
N VAL A 79 -2.33 1.60 -6.58
CA VAL A 79 -3.54 0.78 -6.77
C VAL A 79 -4.21 0.49 -5.43
N ARG A 80 -3.42 0.17 -4.39
CA ARG A 80 -3.94 -0.06 -3.04
C ARG A 80 -4.65 1.17 -2.47
N VAL A 81 -4.04 2.35 -2.58
CA VAL A 81 -4.66 3.62 -2.19
C VAL A 81 -6.01 3.80 -2.88
N GLN A 82 -6.07 3.58 -4.19
CA GLN A 82 -7.31 3.82 -4.93
C GLN A 82 -8.42 2.82 -4.57
N ASN A 83 -8.06 1.56 -4.30
CA ASN A 83 -8.98 0.56 -3.78
C ASN A 83 -9.47 0.96 -2.39
N GLU A 84 -8.58 1.36 -1.48
CA GLU A 84 -8.93 1.74 -0.11
C GLU A 84 -9.84 2.97 -0.06
N ILE A 85 -9.65 3.98 -0.92
CA ILE A 85 -10.58 5.12 -1.06
C ILE A 85 -12.00 4.63 -1.38
N THR A 86 -12.11 3.65 -2.28
CA THR A 86 -13.40 3.07 -2.67
C THR A 86 -13.99 2.20 -1.56
N ASP A 87 -13.18 1.38 -0.91
CA ASP A 87 -13.58 0.50 0.19
C ASP A 87 -14.03 1.30 1.43
N PHE A 88 -13.42 2.46 1.68
CA PHE A 88 -13.84 3.42 2.69
C PHE A 88 -15.21 4.07 2.36
N GLY A 89 -15.62 4.04 1.09
CA GLY A 89 -16.87 4.64 0.61
C GLY A 89 -16.72 6.08 0.13
N ALA A 90 -15.49 6.56 -0.07
CA ALA A 90 -15.21 7.87 -0.64
C ALA A 90 -15.18 7.82 -2.18
N LEU A 91 -15.46 8.95 -2.83
CA LEU A 91 -15.44 9.03 -4.29
C LEU A 91 -13.99 9.00 -4.82
N GLY A 92 -13.68 8.09 -5.74
CA GLY A 92 -12.36 8.06 -6.40
C GLY A 92 -12.10 9.27 -7.31
N ALA A 93 -10.83 9.47 -7.66
CA ALA A 93 -10.42 10.40 -8.71
C ALA A 93 -10.82 9.87 -10.11
N PRO A 94 -10.86 10.72 -11.17
CA PRO A 94 -11.31 10.34 -12.51
C PRO A 94 -10.35 9.39 -13.23
#